data_AF-A0A7S4FR87-F1
#
_entry.id   AF-A0A7S4FR87-F1
#
_cell.length_a   1.000
_cell.length_b   1.000
_cell.length_c   1.000
_cell.angle_alpha   90.00
_cell.angle_beta   90.00
_cell.angle_gamma   90.00
#
_symmetry.space_group_name_H-M   'P 1'
#
loop_
_entity.id
_entity.type
_entity.pdbx_description
1 polymer ?
#
loop_
_entity_poly.entity_id
_entity_poly.type
_entity_poly.pdbx_seq_one_letter_code
_entity_poly.pdbx_strand_id
1 'polypeptide(L)'
;MENNASIFDDGDNQENPPPQEHSVLVSNVPRGTTRDDLCKAFSTKGAVYATELFENRQYGFVRFYNASDVKNVLTSKPPSINDSQGNAVVLRVSPISDEPKNVLRVGGFGPEMDSHLLREMITTWTNGVKPLNIDLVMTEEGQSKGYAFMEFQDNGAALEAYKALEINKPQYSVEFAKLRDVQKDFVMRRMEQSCYQTLMDLGEDASREGLLKTPQRWAKALQFLTRGYSDSLHELVNGAIFDESHHELVLVKDIVVYSMCEHHMLPFWGKVHVAYIPNGKVIGLSKIARIAEMYSRRLQVQERLTREIANALQETLKPMGVAVIMDCAHMCMMMRGVQKVGASTTTSSVIGVFETDPRTRAELFSLINLPKAML
;
A
#
# COMPACT_ATOMS: atom_id res chain seq x y z
N MET A 1 -18.35 0.98 62.39
CA MET A 1 -17.54 -0.10 61.78
C MET A 1 -18.39 -0.64 60.64
N GLU A 2 -18.60 0.19 59.62
CA GLU A 2 -17.79 0.24 58.39
C GLU A 2 -18.01 -0.98 57.51
N ASN A 3 -18.95 -0.86 56.56
CA ASN A 3 -18.58 -0.86 55.14
C ASN A 3 -19.79 -0.50 54.28
N ASN A 4 -19.76 0.71 53.75
CA ASN A 4 -20.39 1.08 52.49
C ASN A 4 -19.66 0.33 51.37
N ALA A 5 -20.40 -0.39 50.53
CA ALA A 5 -19.93 -0.73 49.19
C ALA A 5 -21.14 -0.76 48.25
N SER A 6 -21.28 0.35 47.54
CA SER A 6 -22.06 0.52 46.32
C SER A 6 -21.68 -0.53 45.29
N ILE A 7 -22.65 -1.35 44.88
CA ILE A 7 -22.56 -2.19 43.69
C ILE A 7 -23.10 -1.37 42.52
N PHE A 8 -22.23 -0.50 42.00
CA PHE A 8 -22.27 0.05 40.65
C PHE A 8 -20.80 0.33 40.33
N ASP A 9 -20.18 -0.59 39.59
CA ASP A 9 -18.86 -0.34 39.00
C ASP A 9 -19.07 -0.21 37.49
N ASP A 10 -18.71 0.99 37.03
CA ASP A 10 -18.68 1.46 35.66
C ASP A 10 -17.51 0.81 34.93
N GLY A 11 -17.72 0.30 33.71
CA GLY A 11 -16.57 -0.10 32.89
C GLY A 11 -16.88 -0.97 31.69
N ASP A 12 -17.65 -0.46 30.73
CA ASP A 12 -17.30 -0.48 29.30
C ASP A 12 -18.47 0.06 28.48
N ASN A 13 -18.41 1.35 28.17
CA ASN A 13 -19.14 1.95 27.04
C ASN A 13 -18.38 3.22 26.62
N GLN A 14 -17.14 3.04 26.19
CA GLN A 14 -16.52 3.95 25.23
C GLN A 14 -16.66 3.30 23.86
N GLU A 15 -17.71 3.69 23.15
CA GLU A 15 -17.78 3.55 21.70
C GLU A 15 -16.49 4.16 21.12
N ASN A 16 -15.60 3.32 20.60
CA ASN A 16 -14.51 3.79 19.76
C ASN A 16 -15.13 4.60 18.61
N PRO A 17 -14.80 5.90 18.43
CA PRO A 17 -15.26 6.59 17.24
C PRO A 17 -14.70 5.86 16.02
N PRO A 18 -15.52 5.60 14.98
CA PRO A 18 -15.02 4.91 13.80
C PRO A 18 -13.85 5.69 13.17
N PRO A 19 -12.96 5.02 12.42
CA PRO A 19 -11.80 5.66 11.81
C PRO A 19 -12.19 6.91 11.02
N GLN A 20 -11.28 7.91 10.96
CA GLN A 20 -11.47 9.14 10.17
C GLN A 20 -11.75 8.90 8.67
N GLU A 21 -11.62 7.65 8.19
CA GLU A 21 -11.68 7.17 6.80
C GLU A 21 -13.07 7.20 6.14
N HIS A 22 -14.16 7.52 6.85
CA HIS A 22 -15.53 7.47 6.29
C HIS A 22 -16.19 8.86 6.18
N SER A 23 -15.49 9.82 5.57
CA SER A 23 -15.90 11.22 5.56
C SER A 23 -15.91 11.84 4.16
N VAL A 24 -16.78 12.83 3.94
CA VAL A 24 -16.81 13.66 2.71
C VAL A 24 -16.65 15.14 3.04
N LEU A 25 -15.99 15.88 2.14
CA LEU A 25 -15.98 17.33 2.17
C LEU A 25 -17.24 17.84 1.46
N VAL A 26 -17.95 18.75 2.12
CA VAL A 26 -19.11 19.42 1.58
C VAL A 26 -18.80 20.91 1.45
N SER A 27 -18.94 21.45 0.25
CA SER A 27 -18.68 22.85 -0.08
C SER A 27 -19.89 23.45 -0.80
N ASN A 28 -19.85 24.75 -1.07
CA ASN A 28 -21.01 25.52 -1.58
C ASN A 28 -22.18 25.53 -0.58
N VAL A 29 -21.87 25.61 0.73
CA VAL A 29 -22.88 25.61 1.79
C VAL A 29 -23.48 27.02 1.92
N PRO A 30 -24.82 27.20 1.83
CA PRO A 30 -25.46 28.50 2.02
C PRO A 30 -25.15 29.11 3.38
N ARG A 31 -25.05 30.44 3.44
CA ARG A 31 -24.91 31.14 4.73
C ARG A 31 -26.16 30.91 5.58
N GLY A 32 -25.96 30.67 6.88
CA GLY A 32 -27.03 30.35 7.82
C GLY A 32 -27.44 28.87 7.86
N THR A 33 -26.79 28.00 7.07
CA THR A 33 -26.94 26.54 7.21
C THR A 33 -26.42 26.09 8.57
N THR A 34 -27.11 25.19 9.26
CA THR A 34 -26.65 24.61 10.53
C THR A 34 -26.04 23.20 10.36
N ARG A 35 -25.38 22.67 11.40
CA ARG A 35 -24.89 21.28 11.43
C ARG A 35 -26.02 20.26 11.26
N ASP A 36 -27.20 20.57 11.77
CA ASP A 36 -28.39 19.72 11.68
C ASP A 36 -28.97 19.70 10.26
N ASP A 37 -28.92 20.82 9.55
CA ASP A 37 -29.35 20.89 8.14
C ASP A 37 -28.46 20.04 7.24
N LEU A 38 -27.14 20.07 7.47
CA LEU A 38 -26.20 19.16 6.84
C LEU A 38 -26.49 17.70 7.21
N CYS A 39 -26.73 17.41 8.50
CA CYS A 39 -27.02 16.05 8.93
C CYS A 39 -28.27 15.50 8.22
N LYS A 40 -29.37 16.27 8.20
CA LYS A 40 -30.62 15.91 7.51
C LYS A 40 -30.43 15.71 6.01
N ALA A 41 -29.69 16.60 5.34
CA ALA A 41 -29.46 16.52 3.91
C ALA A 41 -28.75 15.21 3.50
N PHE A 42 -27.81 14.73 4.33
CA PHE A 42 -27.02 13.52 4.03
C PHE A 42 -27.56 12.24 4.67
N SER A 43 -28.40 12.32 5.71
CA SER A 43 -29.04 11.15 6.33
C SER A 43 -29.96 10.38 5.38
N THR A 44 -30.45 11.04 4.32
CA THR A 44 -31.21 10.37 3.25
C THR A 44 -30.35 9.50 2.32
N LYS A 45 -29.02 9.61 2.42
CA LYS A 45 -28.04 8.98 1.53
C LYS A 45 -27.13 7.97 2.23
N GLY A 46 -27.14 7.93 3.56
CA GLY A 46 -26.30 7.03 4.36
C GLY A 46 -26.44 7.31 5.86
N ALA A 47 -25.87 6.44 6.68
CA ALA A 47 -25.92 6.59 8.14
C ALA A 47 -24.86 7.62 8.60
N VAL A 48 -25.27 8.87 8.79
CA VAL A 48 -24.43 9.96 9.28
C VAL A 48 -24.24 9.83 10.79
N TYR A 49 -23.00 9.86 11.28
CA TYR A 49 -22.70 9.87 12.72
C TYR A 49 -22.22 11.23 13.24
N ALA A 50 -21.62 12.05 12.36
CA ALA A 50 -21.16 13.38 12.74
C ALA A 50 -21.16 14.34 11.54
N THR A 51 -21.48 15.60 11.80
CA THR A 51 -21.30 16.70 10.85
C THR A 51 -20.45 17.79 11.49
N GLU A 52 -19.55 18.42 10.76
CA GLU A 52 -18.81 19.61 11.18
C GLU A 52 -19.07 20.72 10.16
N LEU A 53 -19.20 21.97 10.63
CA LEU A 53 -19.49 23.10 9.77
C LEU A 53 -18.57 24.27 10.11
N PHE A 54 -17.97 24.87 9.08
CA PHE A 54 -17.14 26.06 9.17
C PHE A 54 -17.88 27.23 8.51
N GLU A 55 -18.78 27.86 9.27
CA GLU A 55 -19.74 28.87 8.77
C GLU A 55 -19.07 30.04 8.03
N ASN A 56 -17.95 30.54 8.55
CA ASN A 56 -17.19 31.64 7.93
C ASN A 56 -16.58 31.29 6.57
N ARG A 57 -16.50 30.00 6.23
CA ARG A 57 -15.83 29.49 5.03
C ARG A 57 -16.76 28.68 4.11
N GLN A 58 -18.05 28.56 4.45
CA GLN A 58 -19.09 27.93 3.62
C GLN A 58 -18.77 26.50 3.17
N TYR A 59 -18.13 25.73 4.06
CA TYR A 59 -17.88 24.30 3.88
C TYR A 59 -18.02 23.56 5.21
N GLY A 60 -18.16 22.24 5.13
CA GLY A 60 -18.26 21.35 6.27
C GLY A 60 -17.80 19.94 5.92
N PHE A 61 -17.81 19.07 6.93
CA PHE A 61 -17.55 17.65 6.77
C PHE A 61 -18.75 16.84 7.22
N VAL A 62 -19.03 15.75 6.52
CA VAL A 62 -20.06 14.79 6.90
C VAL A 62 -19.39 13.43 7.04
N ARG A 63 -19.57 12.79 8.20
CA ARG A 63 -18.96 11.50 8.53
C ARG A 63 -20.03 10.42 8.63
N PHE A 64 -19.73 9.26 8.05
CA PHE A 64 -20.64 8.12 7.93
C PHE A 64 -20.12 6.92 8.71
N TYR A 65 -21.03 6.08 9.19
CA TYR A 65 -20.64 4.84 9.87
C TYR A 65 -19.96 3.85 8.91
N ASN A 66 -20.26 3.90 7.61
CA ASN A 66 -19.82 2.90 6.64
C ASN A 66 -19.12 3.51 5.41
N ALA A 67 -18.05 2.85 4.92
CA ALA A 67 -17.37 3.20 3.67
C ALA A 67 -18.29 3.15 2.43
N SER A 68 -19.28 2.24 2.42
CA SER A 68 -20.28 2.13 1.34
C SER A 68 -21.11 3.40 1.19
N ASP A 69 -21.41 4.08 2.30
CA ASP A 69 -22.22 5.30 2.32
C ASP A 69 -21.45 6.47 1.70
N VAL A 70 -20.15 6.57 1.96
CA VAL A 70 -19.25 7.53 1.31
C VAL A 70 -19.25 7.33 -0.21
N LYS A 71 -19.11 6.08 -0.68
CA LYS A 71 -19.13 5.75 -2.11
C LYS A 71 -20.47 6.10 -2.76
N ASN A 72 -21.58 5.85 -2.07
CA ASN A 72 -22.93 6.18 -2.56
C ASN A 72 -23.15 7.70 -2.65
N VAL A 73 -22.68 8.45 -1.66
CA VAL A 73 -22.77 9.92 -1.65
C VAL A 73 -21.91 10.55 -2.75
N LEU A 74 -20.72 9.99 -3.01
CA LEU A 74 -19.82 10.51 -4.05
C LEU A 74 -20.27 10.18 -5.49
N THR A 75 -21.03 9.10 -5.68
CA THR A 75 -21.49 8.66 -7.02
C THR A 75 -22.93 9.07 -7.33
N SER A 76 -23.72 9.48 -6.34
CA SER A 76 -25.11 9.91 -6.54
C SER A 76 -25.26 11.44 -6.68
N LYS A 77 -26.43 11.89 -7.13
CA LYS A 77 -26.75 13.33 -7.24
C LYS A 77 -26.54 14.03 -5.88
N PRO A 78 -25.74 15.12 -5.81
CA PRO A 78 -25.48 15.83 -4.57
C PRO A 78 -26.76 16.38 -3.91
N PRO A 79 -26.85 16.40 -2.57
CA PRO A 79 -27.97 17.00 -1.85
C PRO A 79 -28.08 18.51 -2.07
N SER A 80 -29.24 19.09 -1.80
CA SER A 80 -29.48 20.53 -1.82
C SER A 80 -30.02 21.02 -0.48
N ILE A 81 -29.63 22.24 -0.09
CA ILE A 81 -30.14 22.94 1.09
C ILE A 81 -30.71 24.29 0.62
N ASN A 82 -31.84 24.71 1.20
CA ASN A 82 -32.43 26.00 0.88
C ASN A 82 -31.64 27.13 1.56
N ASP A 83 -31.33 28.19 0.82
CA ASP A 83 -30.73 29.40 1.39
C ASP A 83 -31.74 30.23 2.20
N SER A 84 -31.28 31.33 2.78
CA SER A 84 -32.12 32.26 3.55
C SER A 84 -33.24 32.93 2.74
N GLN A 85 -33.23 32.81 1.41
CA GLN A 85 -34.26 33.32 0.50
C GLN A 85 -35.19 32.20 -0.01
N GLY A 86 -34.99 30.96 0.45
CA GLY A 86 -35.79 29.79 0.07
C GLY A 86 -35.35 29.13 -1.24
N ASN A 87 -34.23 29.54 -1.84
CA ASN A 87 -33.74 28.93 -3.08
C ASN A 87 -32.94 27.66 -2.78
N ALA A 88 -33.20 26.58 -3.51
CA ALA A 88 -32.46 25.34 -3.38
C ALA A 88 -31.03 25.49 -3.93
N VAL A 89 -30.03 25.39 -3.05
CA VAL A 89 -28.61 25.41 -3.40
C VAL A 89 -28.08 23.99 -3.38
N VAL A 90 -27.58 23.52 -4.52
CA VAL A 90 -26.94 22.21 -4.62
C VAL A 90 -25.57 22.25 -3.96
N LEU A 91 -25.36 21.37 -3.00
CA LEU A 91 -24.09 21.22 -2.31
C LEU A 91 -23.07 20.56 -3.24
N ARG A 92 -21.80 20.94 -3.11
CA ARG A 92 -20.71 20.25 -3.79
C ARG A 92 -20.09 19.25 -2.83
N VAL A 93 -20.16 17.98 -3.19
CA VAL A 93 -19.58 16.88 -2.40
C VAL A 93 -18.28 16.43 -3.05
N SER A 94 -17.24 16.27 -2.27
CA SER A 94 -15.93 15.81 -2.73
C SER A 94 -15.37 14.81 -1.74
N PRO A 95 -14.58 13.82 -2.21
CA PRO A 95 -13.95 12.90 -1.27
C PRO A 95 -13.05 13.71 -0.33
N ILE A 96 -13.02 13.33 0.96
CA ILE A 96 -11.85 13.70 1.75
C ILE A 96 -10.73 12.86 1.17
N SER A 97 -9.95 13.47 0.29
CA SER A 97 -8.71 12.86 -0.13
C SER A 97 -7.85 12.76 1.13
N ASP A 98 -7.29 11.57 1.37
CA ASP A 98 -6.27 11.35 2.39
C ASP A 98 -5.00 12.19 2.09
N GLU A 99 -4.98 13.04 1.03
CA GLU A 99 -3.79 13.74 0.57
C GLU A 99 -3.16 14.55 1.70
N PRO A 100 -1.83 14.50 1.88
CA PRO A 100 -1.16 15.35 2.85
C PRO A 100 -1.38 16.80 2.40
N LYS A 101 -2.43 17.42 2.94
CA LYS A 101 -2.79 18.82 2.63
C LYS A 101 -1.78 19.80 3.21
N ASN A 102 -0.79 19.31 3.96
CA ASN A 102 0.32 20.09 4.48
C ASN A 102 1.62 19.91 3.66
N VAL A 103 1.61 19.20 2.52
CA VAL A 103 2.82 19.01 1.70
C VAL A 103 2.64 19.58 0.29
N LEU A 104 3.58 20.43 -0.12
CA LEU A 104 3.67 20.95 -1.48
C LEU A 104 4.76 20.23 -2.26
N ARG A 105 4.48 19.95 -3.53
CA ARG A 105 5.49 19.59 -4.52
C ARG A 105 5.80 20.85 -5.34
N VAL A 106 7.07 21.23 -5.35
CA VAL A 106 7.57 22.37 -6.13
C VAL A 106 8.54 21.86 -7.18
N GLY A 107 8.26 22.08 -8.47
CA GLY A 107 9.09 21.69 -9.59
C GLY A 107 9.67 22.88 -10.35
N GLY A 108 10.60 22.60 -11.27
CA GLY A 108 11.29 23.61 -12.08
C GLY A 108 12.69 23.98 -11.57
N PHE A 109 13.27 23.16 -10.69
CA PHE A 109 14.66 23.35 -10.26
C PHE A 109 15.66 22.90 -11.32
N GLY A 110 16.76 23.63 -11.45
CA GLY A 110 17.90 23.22 -12.28
C GLY A 110 18.66 22.03 -11.66
N PRO A 111 19.53 21.35 -12.45
CA PRO A 111 20.31 20.21 -11.99
C PRO A 111 21.34 20.57 -10.91
N GLU A 112 21.80 21.82 -10.89
CA GLU A 112 22.75 22.40 -9.92
C GLU A 112 22.09 22.77 -8.57
N MET A 113 20.76 22.65 -8.47
CA MET A 113 20.07 22.97 -7.22
C MET A 113 20.50 21.98 -6.13
N ASP A 114 20.86 22.49 -4.95
CA ASP A 114 21.14 21.69 -3.78
C ASP A 114 20.18 22.01 -2.62
N SER A 115 20.20 21.13 -1.60
CA SER A 115 19.27 21.24 -0.46
C SER A 115 19.56 22.42 0.46
N HIS A 116 20.80 22.93 0.50
CA HIS A 116 21.18 24.07 1.32
C HIS A 116 20.69 25.37 0.68
N LEU A 117 20.98 25.57 -0.60
CA LEU A 117 20.51 26.71 -1.39
C LEU A 117 18.97 26.78 -1.39
N LEU A 118 18.30 25.65 -1.59
CA LEU A 118 16.85 25.60 -1.54
C LEU A 118 16.30 26.01 -0.17
N ARG A 119 16.93 25.57 0.93
CA ARG A 119 16.54 25.94 2.30
C ARG A 119 16.67 27.44 2.56
N GLU A 120 17.75 28.07 2.10
CA GLU A 120 17.94 29.51 2.22
C GLU A 120 16.88 30.30 1.47
N MET A 121 16.52 29.84 0.27
CA MET A 121 15.57 30.56 -0.59
C MET A 121 14.11 30.42 -0.14
N ILE A 122 13.73 29.27 0.44
CA ILE A 122 12.31 28.93 0.59
C ILE A 122 11.55 29.86 1.53
N THR A 123 12.19 30.30 2.62
CA THR A 123 11.52 31.09 3.66
C THR A 123 11.06 32.43 3.06
N THR A 124 11.87 32.97 2.17
CA THR A 124 11.56 34.19 1.42
C THR A 124 10.43 33.95 0.41
N TRP A 125 10.42 32.80 -0.26
CA TRP A 125 9.40 32.50 -1.29
C TRP A 125 8.02 32.24 -0.71
N THR A 126 7.95 31.74 0.51
CA THR A 126 6.73 31.34 1.22
C THR A 126 6.20 32.44 2.14
N ASN A 127 6.63 33.69 1.94
CA ASN A 127 6.23 34.86 2.72
C ASN A 127 6.46 34.70 4.24
N GLY A 128 7.56 34.02 4.62
CA GLY A 128 7.92 33.77 6.02
C GLY A 128 7.35 32.48 6.62
N VAL A 129 6.48 31.75 5.91
CA VAL A 129 5.97 30.44 6.35
C VAL A 129 7.05 29.37 6.18
N LYS A 130 7.74 29.01 7.26
CA LYS A 130 8.82 28.02 7.21
C LYS A 130 8.28 26.59 7.04
N PRO A 131 8.73 25.84 6.01
CA PRO A 131 8.51 24.41 5.97
C PRO A 131 9.21 23.72 7.16
N LEU A 132 8.56 22.70 7.73
CA LEU A 132 9.16 21.80 8.70
C LEU A 132 10.24 20.95 8.04
N ASN A 133 9.95 20.41 6.85
CA ASN A 133 10.87 19.62 6.06
C ASN A 133 10.92 20.13 4.61
N ILE A 134 12.11 20.02 4.02
CA ILE A 134 12.34 20.31 2.60
C ILE A 134 13.21 19.19 2.05
N ASP A 135 12.71 18.55 1.01
CA ASP A 135 13.34 17.43 0.36
C ASP A 135 13.48 17.68 -1.14
N LEU A 136 14.65 18.13 -1.54
CA LEU A 136 15.01 18.18 -2.95
C LEU A 136 15.28 16.75 -3.43
N VAL A 137 14.57 16.33 -4.48
CA VAL A 137 14.72 14.99 -5.01
C VAL A 137 15.95 14.94 -5.90
N MET A 138 16.88 14.03 -5.59
CA MET A 138 18.17 13.92 -6.29
C MET A 138 18.25 12.65 -7.16
N THR A 139 19.10 12.68 -8.19
CA THR A 139 19.54 11.53 -9.00
C THR A 139 20.56 10.71 -8.22
N GLU A 140 20.89 9.52 -8.73
CA GLU A 140 21.90 8.64 -8.10
C GLU A 140 23.34 9.20 -8.18
N GLU A 141 23.55 10.14 -9.10
CA GLU A 141 24.78 10.88 -9.34
C GLU A 141 24.87 12.17 -8.49
N GLY A 142 23.85 12.46 -7.68
CA GLY A 142 23.84 13.61 -6.77
C GLY A 142 23.38 14.92 -7.40
N GLN A 143 22.71 14.88 -8.57
CA GLN A 143 22.11 16.06 -9.21
C GLN A 143 20.64 16.20 -8.86
N SER A 144 20.07 17.40 -8.90
CA SER A 144 18.63 17.60 -8.71
C SER A 144 17.81 16.95 -9.84
N LYS A 145 16.73 16.23 -9.48
CA LYS A 145 15.68 15.76 -10.40
C LYS A 145 14.69 16.85 -10.79
N GLY A 146 14.90 18.08 -10.33
CA GLY A 146 14.13 19.25 -10.74
C GLY A 146 12.86 19.51 -9.93
N TYR A 147 12.66 18.81 -8.81
CA TYR A 147 11.55 19.08 -7.90
C TYR A 147 11.87 18.74 -6.44
N ALA A 148 11.13 19.35 -5.52
CA ALA A 148 11.25 19.15 -4.08
C ALA A 148 9.87 19.01 -3.43
N PHE A 149 9.84 18.33 -2.28
CA PHE A 149 8.69 18.30 -1.39
C PHE A 149 8.92 19.21 -0.18
N MET A 150 7.88 19.93 0.22
CA MET A 150 7.91 20.87 1.35
C MET A 150 6.76 20.55 2.29
N GLU A 151 7.09 20.10 3.49
CA GLU A 151 6.12 19.79 4.53
C GLU A 151 5.93 20.99 5.45
N PHE A 152 4.69 21.33 5.76
CA PHE A 152 4.31 22.43 6.63
C PHE A 152 3.62 21.91 7.88
N GLN A 153 3.53 22.76 8.90
CA GLN A 153 2.92 22.44 10.18
C GLN A 153 1.47 21.96 10.05
N ASP A 154 0.70 22.58 9.15
CA ASP A 154 -0.67 22.21 8.87
C ASP A 154 -1.08 22.65 7.45
N ASN A 155 -2.32 22.34 7.09
CA ASN A 155 -2.92 22.69 5.79
C ASN A 155 -3.05 24.22 5.61
N GLY A 156 -3.27 24.98 6.69
CA GLY A 156 -3.33 26.44 6.62
C GLY A 156 -1.99 27.03 6.19
N ALA A 157 -0.90 26.59 6.83
CA ALA A 157 0.47 26.98 6.50
C ALA A 157 0.85 26.57 5.07
N ALA A 158 0.51 25.35 4.64
CA ALA A 158 0.77 24.91 3.27
C ALA A 158 -0.02 25.73 2.23
N LEU A 159 -1.28 26.08 2.50
CA LEU A 159 -2.09 26.90 1.61
C LEU A 159 -1.57 28.34 1.50
N GLU A 160 -1.06 28.90 2.59
CA GLU A 160 -0.42 30.22 2.58
C GLU A 160 0.88 30.20 1.76
N ALA A 161 1.73 29.20 1.98
CA ALA A 161 2.94 28.98 1.21
C ALA A 161 2.66 28.74 -0.28
N TYR A 162 1.63 27.96 -0.63
CA TYR A 162 1.19 27.71 -2.00
C TYR A 162 0.86 29.02 -2.73
N LYS A 163 0.04 29.87 -2.12
CA LYS A 163 -0.34 31.16 -2.71
C LYS A 163 0.86 32.08 -2.90
N ALA A 164 1.76 32.12 -1.91
CA ALA A 164 2.96 32.93 -1.98
C ALA A 164 3.87 32.47 -3.14
N LEU A 165 4.02 31.16 -3.34
CA LEU A 165 4.81 30.61 -4.43
C LEU A 165 4.16 30.83 -5.81
N GLU A 166 2.84 30.64 -5.96
CA GLU A 166 2.16 30.90 -7.24
C GLU A 166 2.26 32.37 -7.68
N ILE A 167 2.11 33.30 -6.74
CA ILE A 167 2.10 34.74 -7.04
C ILE A 167 3.52 35.25 -7.29
N ASN A 168 4.48 34.89 -6.42
CA ASN A 168 5.81 35.50 -6.42
C ASN A 168 6.84 34.72 -7.23
N LYS A 169 6.56 33.46 -7.60
CA LYS A 169 7.48 32.57 -8.31
C LYS A 169 6.78 31.73 -9.39
N PRO A 170 6.12 32.37 -10.38
CA PRO A 170 5.35 31.66 -11.42
C PRO A 170 6.21 30.75 -12.32
N GLN A 171 7.54 30.89 -12.31
CA GLN A 171 8.44 30.01 -13.04
C GLN A 171 8.56 28.58 -12.45
N TYR A 172 8.14 28.39 -11.20
CA TYR A 172 8.13 27.06 -10.56
C TYR A 172 6.72 26.47 -10.62
N SER A 173 6.63 25.18 -10.92
CA SER A 173 5.35 24.47 -10.82
C SER A 173 5.08 24.13 -9.36
N VAL A 174 3.93 24.51 -8.84
CA VAL A 174 3.56 24.23 -7.45
C VAL A 174 2.22 23.52 -7.43
N GLU A 175 2.19 22.38 -6.76
CA GLU A 175 0.97 21.59 -6.56
C GLU A 175 0.97 20.98 -5.16
N PHE A 176 -0.21 20.68 -4.62
CA PHE A 176 -0.28 19.84 -3.43
C PHE A 176 0.20 18.43 -3.79
N ALA A 177 1.07 17.88 -2.95
CA ALA A 177 1.69 16.61 -3.24
C ALA A 177 0.68 15.46 -3.06
N LYS A 178 0.63 14.54 -4.02
CA LYS A 178 -0.19 13.33 -3.92
C LYS A 178 0.40 12.41 -2.85
N LEU A 179 -0.45 11.79 -2.02
CA LEU A 179 -0.03 10.82 -0.98
C LEU A 179 1.02 9.84 -1.46
N ARG A 180 0.76 9.23 -2.62
CA ARG A 180 1.57 8.12 -3.10
C ARG A 180 3.02 8.52 -3.34
N ASP A 181 3.25 9.78 -3.75
CA ASP A 181 4.57 10.31 -4.03
C ASP A 181 5.27 10.71 -2.71
N VAL A 182 4.54 11.39 -1.80
CA VAL A 182 5.06 11.79 -0.48
C VAL A 182 5.36 10.59 0.42
N GLN A 183 4.42 9.64 0.49
CA GLN A 183 4.53 8.43 1.32
C GLN A 183 5.69 7.56 0.85
N LYS A 184 5.90 7.41 -0.46
CA LYS A 184 6.98 6.56 -0.97
C LYS A 184 8.35 7.14 -0.66
N ASP A 185 8.54 8.45 -0.86
CA ASP A 185 9.81 9.12 -0.56
C ASP A 185 10.07 9.28 0.94
N PHE A 186 9.02 9.48 1.74
CA PHE A 186 9.11 9.49 3.20
C PHE A 186 9.44 8.10 3.75
N VAL A 187 8.76 7.05 3.29
CA VAL A 187 9.05 5.66 3.69
C VAL A 187 10.48 5.27 3.31
N MET A 188 10.92 5.61 2.10
CA MET A 188 12.30 5.36 1.68
C MET A 188 13.31 6.00 2.64
N ARG A 189 13.15 7.27 2.98
CA ARG A 189 14.06 7.96 3.89
C ARG A 189 14.04 7.39 5.31
N ARG A 190 12.88 7.01 5.83
CA ARG A 190 12.80 6.31 7.13
C ARG A 190 13.53 4.97 7.10
N MET A 191 13.41 4.21 6.01
CA MET A 191 14.14 2.95 5.83
C MET A 191 15.66 3.19 5.75
N GLU A 192 16.09 4.21 5.01
CA GLU A 192 17.50 4.60 4.94
C GLU A 192 18.03 4.99 6.33
N GLN A 193 17.30 5.83 7.08
CA GLN A 193 17.68 6.20 8.44
C GLN A 193 17.73 4.98 9.37
N SER A 194 16.79 4.06 9.25
CA SER A 194 16.77 2.82 10.03
C SER A 194 17.99 1.94 9.72
N CYS A 195 18.37 1.85 8.44
CA CYS A 195 19.58 1.13 8.01
C CYS A 195 20.84 1.80 8.54
N TYR A 196 20.93 3.12 8.45
CA TYR A 196 22.05 3.89 9.00
C TYR A 196 22.20 3.63 10.51
N GLN A 197 21.11 3.72 11.27
CA GLN A 197 21.13 3.41 12.70
C GLN A 197 21.56 1.96 12.96
N THR A 198 21.03 1.01 12.19
CA THR A 198 21.41 -0.41 12.30
C THR A 198 22.91 -0.61 12.07
N LEU A 199 23.51 0.07 11.08
CA LEU A 199 24.96 -0.02 10.83
C LEU A 199 25.76 0.49 12.04
N MET A 200 25.35 1.62 12.61
CA MET A 200 25.99 2.18 13.81
C MET A 200 25.85 1.24 15.01
N ASP A 201 24.67 0.65 15.21
CA ASP A 201 24.40 -0.30 16.30
C ASP A 201 25.17 -1.62 16.15
N LEU A 202 25.51 -2.01 14.91
CA LEU A 202 26.41 -3.13 14.61
C LEU A 202 27.90 -2.78 14.84
N GLY A 203 28.23 -1.52 15.15
CA GLY A 203 29.59 -1.04 15.36
C GLY A 203 30.37 -0.73 14.07
N GLU A 204 29.68 -0.58 12.93
CA GLU A 204 30.31 -0.19 11.66
C GLU A 204 30.53 1.33 11.58
N ASP A 205 31.55 1.74 10.81
CA ASP A 205 31.72 3.12 10.37
C ASP A 205 30.86 3.39 9.13
N ALA A 206 29.69 4.01 9.32
CA ALA A 206 28.77 4.32 8.22
C ALA A 206 29.33 5.35 7.21
N SER A 207 30.42 6.05 7.54
CA SER A 207 31.07 7.01 6.64
C SER A 207 32.08 6.39 5.68
N ARG A 208 32.45 5.11 5.88
CA ARG A 208 33.40 4.43 4.99
C ARG A 208 32.83 4.29 3.57
N GLU A 209 33.71 4.38 2.58
CA GLU A 209 33.35 4.41 1.14
C GLU A 209 32.31 3.34 0.76
N GLY A 210 32.51 2.10 1.23
CA GLY A 210 31.63 0.97 0.94
C GLY A 210 30.22 1.07 1.54
N LEU A 211 30.00 1.86 2.60
CA LEU A 211 28.72 1.98 3.31
C LEU A 211 27.97 3.28 3.05
N LEU A 212 28.61 4.31 2.48
CA LEU A 212 27.99 5.60 2.20
C LEU A 212 26.62 5.47 1.50
N LYS A 213 26.53 4.58 0.50
CA LYS A 213 25.27 4.31 -0.24
C LYS A 213 24.53 3.06 0.23
N THR A 214 24.97 2.39 1.29
CA THR A 214 24.31 1.17 1.79
C THR A 214 22.89 1.41 2.28
N PRO A 215 22.57 2.45 3.06
CA PRO A 215 21.19 2.77 3.45
C PRO A 215 20.22 2.80 2.28
N GLN A 216 20.58 3.54 1.22
CA GLN A 216 19.77 3.67 0.01
C GLN A 216 19.63 2.33 -0.73
N ARG A 217 20.74 1.59 -0.93
CA ARG A 217 20.73 0.29 -1.59
C ARG A 217 19.89 -0.73 -0.82
N TRP A 218 19.99 -0.73 0.50
CA TRP A 218 19.24 -1.61 1.40
C TRP A 218 17.74 -1.32 1.35
N ALA A 219 17.34 -0.04 1.44
CA ALA A 219 15.95 0.36 1.35
C ALA A 219 15.32 -0.02 0.00
N LYS A 220 16.01 0.26 -1.11
CA LYS A 220 15.58 -0.13 -2.47
C LYS A 220 15.45 -1.65 -2.60
N ALA A 221 16.42 -2.40 -2.07
CA ALA A 221 16.41 -3.86 -2.11
C ALA A 221 15.21 -4.42 -1.34
N LEU A 222 14.94 -3.94 -0.11
CA LEU A 222 13.80 -4.40 0.66
C LEU A 222 12.46 -4.07 -0.02
N GLN A 223 12.30 -2.86 -0.58
CA GLN A 223 11.09 -2.53 -1.34
C GLN A 223 10.88 -3.45 -2.54
N PHE A 224 11.95 -3.81 -3.26
CA PHE A 224 11.86 -4.78 -4.35
C PHE A 224 11.48 -6.17 -3.84
N LEU A 225 12.09 -6.62 -2.73
CA LEU A 225 11.83 -7.93 -2.12
C LEU A 225 10.42 -8.02 -1.51
N THR A 226 9.77 -6.90 -1.22
CA THR A 226 8.40 -6.82 -0.68
C THR A 226 7.38 -6.20 -1.64
N ARG A 227 7.71 -6.04 -2.94
CA ARG A 227 6.82 -5.37 -3.91
C ARG A 227 5.49 -6.09 -4.13
N GLY A 228 5.43 -7.38 -3.81
CA GLY A 228 4.27 -8.24 -3.98
C GLY A 228 3.06 -7.86 -3.13
N TYR A 229 3.21 -6.99 -2.13
CA TYR A 229 2.07 -6.40 -1.40
C TYR A 229 1.28 -5.40 -2.24
N SER A 230 1.95 -4.71 -3.17
CA SER A 230 1.35 -3.69 -4.03
C SER A 230 0.87 -4.24 -5.37
N ASP A 231 1.25 -5.47 -5.70
CA ASP A 231 0.82 -6.14 -6.93
C ASP A 231 -0.65 -6.58 -6.80
N SER A 232 -1.42 -6.45 -7.88
CA SER A 232 -2.79 -6.95 -7.96
C SER A 232 -2.86 -8.22 -8.82
N LEU A 233 -3.49 -9.26 -8.29
CA LEU A 233 -3.70 -10.53 -9.02
C LEU A 233 -4.47 -10.31 -10.34
N HIS A 234 -5.50 -9.48 -10.32
CA HIS A 234 -6.33 -9.18 -11.51
C HIS A 234 -5.49 -8.55 -12.64
N GLU A 235 -4.79 -7.46 -12.34
CA GLU A 235 -3.85 -6.79 -13.25
C GLU A 235 -2.73 -7.70 -13.74
N LEU A 236 -2.21 -8.57 -12.88
CA LEU A 236 -1.13 -9.50 -13.23
C LEU A 236 -1.60 -10.55 -14.24
N VAL A 237 -2.78 -11.13 -14.02
CA VAL A 237 -3.41 -12.07 -14.96
C VAL A 237 -3.74 -11.37 -16.28
N ASN A 238 -4.23 -10.12 -16.23
CA ASN A 238 -4.52 -9.27 -17.38
C ASN A 238 -5.36 -9.97 -18.48
N GLY A 239 -6.38 -10.72 -18.07
CA GLY A 239 -7.25 -11.45 -19.01
C GLY A 239 -6.57 -12.56 -19.82
N ALA A 240 -5.35 -13.00 -19.46
CA ALA A 240 -4.65 -14.10 -20.12
C ALA A 240 -5.20 -15.48 -19.70
N ILE A 241 -6.53 -15.60 -19.75
CA ILE A 241 -7.30 -16.82 -19.52
C ILE A 241 -7.96 -17.14 -20.87
N PHE A 242 -7.81 -18.38 -21.31
CA PHE A 242 -8.27 -18.84 -22.61
C PHE A 242 -9.25 -19.99 -22.40
N ASP A 243 -10.33 -20.00 -23.18
CA ASP A 243 -11.23 -21.15 -23.25
C ASP A 243 -10.58 -22.20 -24.16
N GLU A 244 -10.23 -23.34 -23.58
CA GLU A 244 -9.58 -24.44 -24.28
C GLU A 244 -10.21 -25.75 -23.81
N SER A 245 -10.44 -26.67 -24.74
CA SER A 245 -11.07 -27.98 -24.47
C SER A 245 -10.07 -28.97 -23.86
N HIS A 246 -9.24 -28.52 -22.92
CA HIS A 246 -8.22 -29.31 -22.26
C HIS A 246 -8.70 -29.70 -20.86
N HIS A 247 -8.72 -31.00 -20.58
CA HIS A 247 -9.19 -31.58 -19.32
C HIS A 247 -8.12 -32.43 -18.62
N GLU A 248 -6.88 -32.36 -19.09
CA GLU A 248 -5.75 -33.13 -18.55
C GLU A 248 -4.87 -32.26 -17.65
N LEU A 249 -3.92 -32.90 -16.98
CA LEU A 249 -3.00 -32.24 -16.07
C LEU A 249 -2.10 -31.24 -16.79
N VAL A 250 -2.14 -29.98 -16.37
CA VAL A 250 -1.15 -28.97 -16.74
C VAL A 250 -0.16 -28.80 -15.59
N LEU A 251 1.13 -29.05 -15.83
CA LEU A 251 2.20 -28.91 -14.84
C LEU A 251 3.27 -27.90 -15.32
N VAL A 252 3.48 -26.86 -14.53
CA VAL A 252 4.64 -25.96 -14.65
C VAL A 252 5.58 -26.23 -13.47
N LYS A 253 6.73 -26.83 -13.75
CA LYS A 253 7.71 -27.23 -12.74
C LYS A 253 9.00 -26.43 -12.80
N ASP A 254 9.75 -26.45 -11.69
CA ASP A 254 11.04 -25.78 -11.53
C ASP A 254 10.97 -24.24 -11.63
N ILE A 255 9.87 -23.64 -11.17
CA ILE A 255 9.76 -22.18 -11.06
C ILE A 255 10.63 -21.74 -9.89
N VAL A 256 11.74 -21.06 -10.16
CA VAL A 256 12.62 -20.53 -9.10
C VAL A 256 11.95 -19.33 -8.45
N VAL A 257 11.86 -19.34 -7.12
CA VAL A 257 11.32 -18.23 -6.33
C VAL A 257 12.29 -17.82 -5.22
N TYR A 258 12.21 -16.55 -4.85
CA TYR A 258 12.95 -15.97 -3.74
C TYR A 258 11.96 -15.25 -2.83
N SER A 259 12.01 -15.52 -1.54
CA SER A 259 11.17 -14.89 -0.54
C SER A 259 11.94 -14.55 0.73
N MET A 260 11.28 -13.87 1.67
CA MET A 260 11.89 -13.39 2.90
C MET A 260 11.14 -14.00 4.09
N CYS A 261 11.87 -14.69 4.98
CA CYS A 261 11.28 -15.25 6.19
C CYS A 261 10.82 -14.12 7.11
N GLU A 262 9.53 -14.07 7.44
CA GLU A 262 8.97 -12.98 8.26
C GLU A 262 9.56 -12.91 9.67
N HIS A 263 10.01 -14.04 10.23
CA HIS A 263 10.56 -14.11 11.58
C HIS A 263 11.95 -13.47 11.73
N HIS A 264 12.75 -13.44 10.65
CA HIS A 264 14.16 -13.04 10.72
C HIS A 264 14.56 -12.06 9.63
N MET A 265 13.66 -11.75 8.70
CA MET A 265 13.95 -10.97 7.49
C MET A 265 15.20 -11.49 6.75
N LEU A 266 15.38 -12.81 6.74
CA LEU A 266 16.43 -13.50 5.99
C LEU A 266 15.82 -14.25 4.80
N PRO A 267 16.52 -14.33 3.66
CA PRO A 267 15.98 -15.00 2.49
C PRO A 267 15.73 -16.49 2.71
N PHE A 268 14.66 -17.00 2.11
CA PHE A 268 14.53 -18.40 1.74
C PHE A 268 14.20 -18.48 0.25
N TRP A 269 14.70 -19.50 -0.42
CA TRP A 269 14.58 -19.62 -1.87
C TRP A 269 14.55 -21.07 -2.28
N GLY A 270 14.03 -21.33 -3.47
CA GLY A 270 13.93 -22.68 -3.98
C GLY A 270 13.05 -22.76 -5.20
N LYS A 271 12.34 -23.88 -5.32
CA LYS A 271 11.51 -24.18 -6.48
C LYS A 271 10.06 -24.32 -6.09
N VAL A 272 9.19 -23.87 -6.98
CA VAL A 272 7.74 -24.13 -6.96
C VAL A 272 7.38 -24.98 -8.17
N HIS A 273 6.53 -25.96 -7.91
CA HIS A 273 5.89 -26.80 -8.90
C HIS A 273 4.39 -26.55 -8.78
N VAL A 274 3.76 -26.13 -9.88
CA VAL A 274 2.34 -25.81 -9.91
C VAL A 274 1.66 -26.70 -10.93
N ALA A 275 0.65 -27.43 -10.49
CA ALA A 275 -0.22 -28.21 -11.33
C ALA A 275 -1.69 -27.81 -11.16
N TYR A 276 -2.46 -27.93 -12.24
CA TYR A 276 -3.91 -27.81 -12.18
C TYR A 276 -4.55 -28.70 -13.25
N ILE A 277 -5.79 -29.12 -13.01
CA ILE A 277 -6.63 -29.82 -14.00
C ILE A 277 -7.72 -28.84 -14.45
N PRO A 278 -7.67 -28.31 -15.69
CA PRO A 278 -8.58 -27.28 -16.13
C PRO A 278 -10.04 -27.74 -16.16
N ASN A 279 -10.96 -26.78 -16.02
CA ASN A 279 -12.39 -26.97 -16.24
C ASN A 279 -12.87 -26.04 -17.37
N GLY A 280 -12.35 -26.28 -18.58
CA GLY A 280 -12.63 -25.47 -19.77
C GLY A 280 -11.84 -24.16 -19.87
N LYS A 281 -11.04 -23.80 -18.86
CA LYS A 281 -10.23 -22.57 -18.83
C LYS A 281 -8.76 -22.85 -18.53
N VAL A 282 -7.87 -22.37 -19.38
CA VAL A 282 -6.42 -22.43 -19.19
C VAL A 282 -5.83 -21.03 -19.00
N ILE A 283 -4.73 -20.94 -18.26
CA ILE A 283 -4.00 -19.69 -18.05
C ILE A 283 -2.71 -19.68 -18.87
N GLY A 284 -2.31 -18.51 -19.37
CA GLY A 284 -0.99 -18.35 -19.97
C GLY A 284 0.11 -18.78 -18.99
N LEU A 285 1.00 -19.69 -19.40
CA LEU A 285 2.00 -20.33 -18.52
C LEU A 285 2.87 -19.32 -17.77
N SER A 286 3.22 -18.21 -18.40
CA SER A 286 4.01 -17.14 -17.78
C SER A 286 3.31 -16.46 -16.59
N LYS A 287 1.97 -16.54 -16.52
CA LYS A 287 1.19 -15.98 -15.41
C LYS A 287 1.32 -16.81 -14.14
N ILE A 288 1.49 -18.12 -14.24
CA ILE A 288 1.72 -18.98 -13.08
C ILE A 288 3.01 -18.58 -12.34
N ALA A 289 4.09 -18.37 -13.10
CA ALA A 289 5.36 -17.89 -12.54
C ALA A 289 5.21 -16.48 -11.93
N ARG A 290 4.44 -15.59 -12.56
CA ARG A 290 4.17 -14.25 -12.02
C ARG A 290 3.34 -14.27 -10.75
N ILE A 291 2.36 -15.16 -10.63
CA ILE A 291 1.57 -15.36 -9.41
C ILE A 291 2.49 -15.83 -8.28
N ALA A 292 3.35 -16.83 -8.55
CA ALA A 292 4.34 -17.29 -7.56
C ALA A 292 5.28 -16.15 -7.12
N GLU A 293 5.77 -15.35 -8.07
CA GLU A 293 6.60 -14.18 -7.79
C GLU A 293 5.87 -13.15 -6.91
N MET A 294 4.62 -12.79 -7.25
CA MET A 294 3.79 -11.84 -6.50
C MET A 294 3.66 -12.22 -5.03
N TYR A 295 3.37 -13.49 -4.71
CA TYR A 295 3.27 -13.91 -3.31
C TYR A 295 4.63 -14.10 -2.64
N SER A 296 5.66 -14.53 -3.38
CA SER A 296 7.01 -14.72 -2.83
C SER A 296 7.71 -13.40 -2.49
N ARG A 297 7.38 -12.30 -3.18
CA ARG A 297 7.90 -10.94 -2.90
C ARG A 297 7.17 -10.26 -1.74
N ARG A 298 7.12 -10.95 -0.60
CA ARG A 298 6.51 -10.54 0.67
C ARG A 298 7.34 -11.09 1.83
N LEU A 299 7.07 -10.62 3.04
CA LEU A 299 7.47 -11.35 4.25
C LEU A 299 6.55 -12.56 4.40
N GLN A 300 7.14 -13.75 4.52
CA GLN A 300 6.41 -15.00 4.37
C GLN A 300 6.84 -16.09 5.36
N VAL A 301 5.93 -17.06 5.47
CA VAL A 301 6.15 -18.43 5.95
C VAL A 301 5.87 -19.36 4.75
N GLN A 302 6.70 -20.38 4.54
CA GLN A 302 6.66 -21.19 3.31
C GLN A 302 5.31 -21.90 3.13
N GLU A 303 4.72 -22.38 4.20
CA GLU A 303 3.41 -23.01 4.27
C GLU A 303 2.32 -22.05 3.77
N ARG A 304 2.38 -20.79 4.22
CA ARG A 304 1.42 -19.74 3.80
C ARG A 304 1.60 -19.43 2.32
N LEU A 305 2.84 -19.20 1.88
CA LEU A 305 3.17 -18.93 0.48
C LEU A 305 2.65 -20.04 -0.45
N THR A 306 2.87 -21.31 -0.08
CA THR A 306 2.39 -22.47 -0.85
C THR A 306 0.88 -22.45 -1.03
N ARG A 307 0.14 -22.17 0.06
CA ARG A 307 -1.32 -22.10 0.07
C ARG A 307 -1.86 -20.89 -0.70
N GLU A 308 -1.23 -19.72 -0.56
CA GLU A 308 -1.65 -18.51 -1.26
C GLU A 308 -1.57 -18.66 -2.78
N ILE A 309 -0.51 -19.29 -3.30
CA ILE A 309 -0.37 -19.57 -4.74
C ILE A 309 -1.48 -20.53 -5.22
N ALA A 310 -1.77 -21.59 -4.45
CA ALA A 310 -2.80 -22.56 -4.79
C ALA A 310 -4.20 -21.91 -4.83
N ASN A 311 -4.52 -21.12 -3.79
CA ASN A 311 -5.79 -20.41 -3.69
C ASN A 311 -5.96 -19.38 -4.82
N ALA A 312 -4.91 -18.62 -5.15
CA ALA A 312 -4.96 -17.63 -6.22
C ALA A 312 -5.34 -18.26 -7.58
N LEU A 313 -4.78 -19.44 -7.88
CA LEU A 313 -5.12 -20.18 -9.10
C LEU A 313 -6.53 -20.76 -9.04
N GLN A 314 -6.94 -21.29 -7.88
CA GLN A 314 -8.29 -21.80 -7.69
C GLN A 314 -9.35 -20.70 -7.89
N GLU A 315 -9.13 -19.51 -7.32
CA GLU A 315 -10.02 -18.35 -7.45
C GLU A 315 -10.06 -17.82 -8.88
N THR A 316 -8.90 -17.74 -9.54
CA THR A 316 -8.77 -17.18 -10.90
C THR A 316 -9.39 -18.09 -11.96
N LEU A 317 -9.11 -19.40 -11.91
CA LEU A 317 -9.44 -20.33 -12.99
C LEU A 317 -10.65 -21.21 -12.69
N LYS A 318 -10.99 -21.40 -11.41
CA LYS A 318 -11.96 -22.41 -10.95
C LYS A 318 -11.74 -23.79 -11.61
N PRO A 319 -10.50 -24.32 -11.58
CA PRO A 319 -10.19 -25.62 -12.16
C PRO A 319 -10.82 -26.74 -11.33
N MET A 320 -10.77 -27.97 -11.86
CA MET A 320 -11.20 -29.17 -11.12
C MET A 320 -10.33 -29.39 -9.86
N GLY A 321 -9.07 -28.96 -9.91
CA GLY A 321 -8.19 -28.91 -8.76
C GLY A 321 -6.87 -28.22 -9.07
N VAL A 322 -6.17 -27.84 -8.01
CA VAL A 322 -4.84 -27.21 -8.03
C VAL A 322 -3.93 -27.96 -7.05
N ALA A 323 -2.66 -28.11 -7.41
CA ALA A 323 -1.61 -28.57 -6.51
C ALA A 323 -0.38 -27.68 -6.64
N VAL A 324 0.14 -27.21 -5.50
CA VAL A 324 1.38 -26.45 -5.42
C VAL A 324 2.32 -27.18 -4.48
N ILE A 325 3.55 -27.45 -4.93
CA ILE A 325 4.61 -28.02 -4.11
C ILE A 325 5.81 -27.07 -4.16
N MET A 326 6.37 -26.77 -2.99
CA MET A 326 7.57 -25.95 -2.86
C MET A 326 8.66 -26.75 -2.14
N ASP A 327 9.90 -26.63 -2.62
CA ASP A 327 11.09 -27.11 -1.91
C ASP A 327 12.09 -25.96 -1.82
N CYS A 328 12.42 -25.53 -0.61
CA CYS A 328 13.21 -24.32 -0.38
C CYS A 328 14.26 -24.51 0.71
N ALA A 329 15.38 -23.82 0.53
CA ALA A 329 16.42 -23.64 1.52
C ALA A 329 16.20 -22.33 2.29
N HIS A 330 16.48 -22.33 3.59
CA HIS A 330 16.20 -21.20 4.49
C HIS A 330 17.49 -20.66 5.11
N MET A 331 17.87 -19.42 4.81
CA MET A 331 19.10 -18.84 5.40
C MET A 331 19.04 -18.79 6.92
N CYS A 332 17.86 -18.61 7.52
CA CYS A 332 17.70 -18.60 8.98
C CYS A 332 18.10 -19.92 9.66
N MET A 333 18.12 -21.04 8.92
CA MET A 333 18.60 -22.35 9.40
C MET A 333 20.04 -22.66 8.97
N MET A 334 20.54 -22.02 7.90
CA MET A 334 21.82 -22.34 7.29
C MET A 334 22.97 -21.47 7.79
N MET A 335 22.79 -20.14 7.81
CA MET A 335 23.89 -19.22 8.12
C MET A 335 23.94 -18.84 9.61
N ARG A 336 22.88 -19.15 10.37
CA ARG A 336 22.76 -18.89 11.81
C ARG A 336 21.96 -19.99 12.50
N GLY A 337 21.85 -19.89 13.83
CA GLY A 337 21.06 -20.82 14.62
C GLY A 337 21.63 -22.24 14.55
N VAL A 338 20.87 -23.18 13.97
CA VAL A 338 21.24 -24.61 13.89
C VAL A 338 22.30 -24.93 12.81
N GLN A 339 22.53 -24.00 11.88
CA GLN A 339 23.58 -24.05 10.85
C GLN A 339 23.62 -25.36 10.02
N LYS A 340 22.46 -25.82 9.53
CA LYS A 340 22.34 -27.05 8.73
C LYS A 340 22.42 -26.74 7.24
N VAL A 341 23.64 -26.68 6.74
CA VAL A 341 23.92 -26.55 5.30
C VAL A 341 23.36 -27.78 4.57
N GLY A 342 22.57 -27.55 3.52
CA GLY A 342 21.94 -28.60 2.71
C GLY A 342 20.55 -29.04 3.17
N ALA A 343 20.06 -28.56 4.31
CA ALA A 343 18.67 -28.78 4.70
C ALA A 343 17.72 -28.03 3.75
N SER A 344 16.69 -28.72 3.26
CA SER A 344 15.56 -28.12 2.55
C SER A 344 14.24 -28.46 3.25
N THR A 345 13.26 -27.60 3.05
CA THR A 345 11.90 -27.78 3.56
C THR A 345 10.98 -27.93 2.36
N THR A 346 10.23 -29.03 2.33
CA THR A 346 9.19 -29.25 1.33
C THR A 346 7.80 -28.98 1.94
N THR A 347 6.99 -28.19 1.24
CA THR A 347 5.59 -27.92 1.59
C THR A 347 4.70 -28.19 0.39
N SER A 348 3.44 -28.59 0.63
CA SER A 348 2.46 -28.77 -0.44
C SER A 348 1.09 -28.24 -0.04
N SER A 349 0.32 -27.78 -1.02
CA SER A 349 -1.08 -27.38 -0.90
C SER A 349 -1.85 -27.97 -2.06
N VAL A 350 -2.88 -28.76 -1.77
CA VAL A 350 -3.73 -29.43 -2.76
C VAL A 350 -5.18 -29.01 -2.57
N ILE A 351 -5.91 -28.83 -3.66
CA ILE A 351 -7.30 -28.39 -3.70
C ILE A 351 -8.04 -29.21 -4.75
N GLY A 352 -9.30 -29.57 -4.47
CA GLY A 352 -10.19 -30.23 -5.43
C GLY A 352 -9.74 -31.66 -5.75
N VAL A 353 -9.70 -32.04 -7.02
CA VAL A 353 -9.39 -33.42 -7.43
C VAL A 353 -8.04 -33.94 -6.92
N PHE A 354 -7.04 -33.07 -6.68
CA PHE A 354 -5.76 -33.48 -6.08
C PHE A 354 -5.84 -33.83 -4.60
N GLU A 355 -6.84 -33.30 -3.89
CA GLU A 355 -7.11 -33.64 -2.49
C GLU A 355 -7.88 -34.96 -2.43
N THR A 356 -8.94 -35.09 -3.25
CA THR A 356 -9.89 -36.20 -3.20
C THR A 356 -9.46 -37.47 -3.93
N ASP A 357 -8.65 -37.38 -4.99
CA ASP A 357 -8.17 -38.55 -5.76
C ASP A 357 -6.66 -38.80 -5.54
N PRO A 358 -6.28 -39.84 -4.77
CA PRO A 358 -4.90 -40.22 -4.56
C PRO A 358 -4.14 -40.57 -5.84
N ARG A 359 -4.83 -41.05 -6.89
CA ARG A 359 -4.19 -41.48 -8.15
C ARG A 359 -3.68 -40.27 -8.93
N THR A 360 -4.49 -39.22 -9.03
CA THR A 360 -4.10 -37.94 -9.63
C THR A 360 -2.91 -37.32 -8.89
N ARG A 361 -2.88 -37.43 -7.56
CA ARG A 361 -1.75 -36.95 -6.76
C ARG A 361 -0.48 -37.79 -6.96
N ALA A 362 -0.62 -39.11 -7.11
CA ALA A 362 0.51 -39.99 -7.42
C ALA A 362 1.11 -39.71 -8.81
N GLU A 363 0.26 -39.47 -9.81
CA GLU A 363 0.68 -39.04 -11.15
C GLU A 363 1.52 -37.76 -11.09
N LEU A 364 1.03 -36.73 -10.38
CA LEU A 364 1.75 -35.46 -10.20
C LEU A 364 3.15 -35.68 -9.60
N PHE A 365 3.25 -36.43 -8.50
CA PHE A 365 4.54 -36.67 -7.85
C PHE A 365 5.52 -37.43 -8.77
N SER A 366 5.02 -38.36 -9.59
CA SER A 366 5.84 -39.02 -10.60
C SER A 366 6.37 -38.04 -11.64
N LEU A 367 5.53 -37.14 -12.15
CA LEU A 367 5.90 -36.16 -13.19
C LEU A 367 6.88 -35.09 -12.70
N ILE A 368 6.77 -34.67 -11.44
CA ILE A 368 7.72 -33.71 -10.84
C ILE A 368 9.14 -34.31 -10.86
N ASN A 369 9.27 -35.58 -10.50
CA ASN A 369 10.54 -36.30 -10.43
C ASN A 369 11.15 -36.68 -11.79
N LEU A 370 10.41 -36.52 -12.91
CA LEU A 370 10.96 -36.81 -14.23
C LEU A 370 12.15 -35.89 -14.56
N PRO A 371 13.24 -36.41 -15.15
CA PRO A 371 14.33 -35.59 -15.65
C PRO A 371 13.82 -34.53 -16.63
N LYS A 372 14.47 -33.37 -16.69
CA LYS A 372 14.16 -32.37 -17.73
C LYS A 372 14.44 -32.97 -19.10
N ALA A 373 13.58 -32.66 -20.07
CA ALA A 373 13.96 -32.84 -21.47
C ALA A 373 15.23 -32.01 -21.71
N MET A 374 16.30 -32.66 -22.15
CA MET A 374 17.51 -31.96 -22.57
C MET A 374 17.15 -31.11 -23.80
N LEU A 375 17.38 -29.79 -23.70
CA LEU A 375 17.46 -28.89 -24.85
C LEU A 375 18.92 -28.76 -25.26
#